data_AF-A0A821GR07-F1
#
_entry.id   AF-A0A821GR07-F1
#
_cell.length_a   1.000
_cell.length_b   1.000
_cell.length_c   1.000
_cell.angle_alpha   90.00
_cell.angle_beta   90.00
_cell.angle_gamma   90.00
#
_symmetry.space_group_name_H-M   'P 1'
#
loop_
_entity.id
_entity.type
_entity.pdbx_description
1 polymer ?
#
loop_
_entity_poly.entity_id
_entity_poly.type
_entity_poly.pdbx_seq_one_letter_code
_entity_poly.pdbx_strand_id
1 'polypeptide(L)'
;MDATEKEIFTLINNHRQQYGLPSLEPSINLAYVARTHAVDVVENNPDVCGGNMHSWSNKGKWKPVRYTSDHQHAQLMWSKPSETSNYKFHGFEISSGHSGSLRKTTTVNPTEALNS
;
A
#
# COMPACT_ATOMS: atom_id res chain seq x y z
N MET A 1 11.64 7.02 7.08
CA MET A 1 10.48 7.67 6.45
C MET A 1 10.97 8.94 5.78
N ASP A 2 10.75 9.08 4.47
CA ASP A 2 11.16 10.24 3.68
C ASP A 2 10.16 11.41 3.81
N ALA A 3 10.42 12.52 3.10
CA ALA A 3 9.59 13.72 3.18
C ALA A 3 8.17 13.49 2.64
N THR A 4 8.03 12.79 1.52
CA THR A 4 6.73 12.49 0.90
C THR A 4 5.89 11.59 1.79
N GLU A 5 6.48 10.55 2.39
CA GLU A 5 5.77 9.68 3.33
C GLU A 5 5.31 10.42 4.58
N LYS A 6 6.12 11.37 5.10
CA LYS A 6 5.72 12.23 6.23
C LYS A 6 4.57 13.15 5.87
N GLU A 7 4.56 13.68 4.65
CA GLU A 7 3.47 14.50 4.13
C GLU A 7 2.17 13.71 4.03
N ILE A 8 2.21 12.51 3.43
CA ILE A 8 1.05 11.60 3.36
C ILE A 8 0.52 11.31 4.77
N PHE A 9 1.41 10.99 5.70
CA PHE A 9 1.02 10.72 7.08
C PHE A 9 0.34 11.92 7.76
N THR A 10 0.85 13.13 7.51
CA THR A 10 0.27 14.38 8.01
C THR A 10 -1.12 14.60 7.43
N LEU A 11 -1.30 14.41 6.11
CA LEU A 11 -2.59 14.54 5.44
C LEU A 11 -3.63 13.55 5.97
N ILE A 12 -3.23 12.29 6.21
CA ILE A 12 -4.11 11.28 6.80
C ILE A 12 -4.56 11.71 8.21
N ASN A 13 -3.64 12.17 9.06
CA ASN A 13 -3.98 12.61 10.41
C ASN A 13 -4.87 13.87 10.41
N ASN A 14 -4.63 14.81 9.49
CA ASN A 14 -5.52 15.97 9.29
C ASN A 14 -6.93 15.53 8.87
N HIS A 15 -7.04 14.58 7.94
CA HIS A 15 -8.33 14.03 7.52
C HIS A 15 -9.04 13.34 8.69
N ARG A 16 -8.34 12.54 9.48
CA ARG A 16 -8.90 11.90 10.70
C ARG A 16 -9.42 12.92 11.69
N GLN A 17 -8.69 14.01 11.90
CA GLN A 17 -9.09 15.08 12.81
C GLN A 17 -10.39 15.77 12.38
N GLN A 18 -10.64 15.93 11.07
CA GLN A 18 -11.91 16.47 10.55
C GLN A 18 -13.14 15.64 10.97
N TYR A 19 -12.95 14.34 11.22
CA TYR A 19 -14.00 13.43 11.71
C TYR A 19 -13.92 13.15 13.21
N GLY A 20 -13.10 13.91 13.96
CA GLY A 20 -12.93 13.72 15.40
C GLY A 20 -12.24 12.40 15.79
N LEU A 21 -11.53 11.76 14.86
CA LEU A 21 -10.78 10.53 15.12
C LEU A 21 -9.39 10.86 15.69
N PRO A 22 -8.85 10.02 16.59
CA PRO A 22 -7.52 10.24 17.16
C PRO A 22 -6.43 10.12 16.08
N SER A 23 -5.36 10.90 16.21
CA SER A 23 -4.19 10.79 15.34
C SER A 23 -3.56 9.40 15.44
N LEU A 24 -3.05 8.91 14.32
CA LEU A 24 -2.19 7.74 14.27
C LEU A 24 -0.77 8.12 14.67
N GLU A 25 -0.03 7.13 15.17
CA GLU A 25 1.41 7.23 15.39
C GLU A 25 2.18 6.65 14.19
N PRO A 26 3.27 7.30 13.75
CA PRO A 26 4.02 6.83 12.58
C PRO A 26 4.77 5.55 12.90
N SER A 27 4.67 4.56 12.02
CA SER A 27 5.40 3.29 12.12
C SER A 27 6.40 3.17 10.97
N ILE A 28 7.70 3.16 11.30
CA ILE A 28 8.78 2.99 10.30
C ILE A 28 8.62 1.65 9.57
N ASN A 29 8.21 0.60 10.27
CA ASN A 29 8.01 -0.72 9.65
C ASN A 29 6.85 -0.68 8.65
N LEU A 30 5.70 -0.07 8.99
CA LEU A 30 4.56 -0.01 8.07
C LEU A 30 4.86 0.90 6.86
N ALA A 31 5.58 1.99 7.07
CA ALA A 31 6.05 2.84 5.97
C ALA A 31 6.97 2.06 5.01
N TYR A 32 7.88 1.24 5.55
CA TYR A 32 8.73 0.38 4.74
C TYR A 32 7.92 -0.61 3.91
N VAL A 33 6.94 -1.30 4.52
CA VAL A 33 6.04 -2.24 3.83
C VAL A 33 5.29 -1.55 2.69
N ALA A 34 4.69 -0.39 2.96
CA ALA A 34 3.94 0.38 1.97
C ALA A 34 4.81 0.80 0.79
N ARG A 35 6.03 1.28 1.05
CA ARG A 35 6.99 1.64 0.01
C ARG A 35 7.41 0.43 -0.82
N THR A 36 7.75 -0.68 -0.16
CA THR A 36 8.15 -1.93 -0.84
C THR A 36 7.05 -2.41 -1.77
N HIS A 37 5.79 -2.38 -1.32
CA HIS A 37 4.64 -2.76 -2.13
C HIS A 37 4.43 -1.82 -3.32
N ALA A 38 4.48 -0.51 -3.10
CA ALA A 38 4.31 0.48 -4.17
C ALA A 38 5.35 0.30 -5.29
N VAL A 39 6.61 0.04 -4.92
CA VAL A 39 7.67 -0.28 -5.89
C VAL A 39 7.37 -1.58 -6.63
N ASP A 40 6.95 -2.63 -5.92
CA ASP A 40 6.61 -3.92 -6.53
C ASP A 40 5.47 -3.80 -7.55
N VAL A 41 4.42 -3.05 -7.22
CA VAL A 41 3.29 -2.79 -8.11
C VAL A 41 3.75 -2.10 -9.40
N VAL A 42 4.56 -1.05 -9.29
CA VAL A 42 5.04 -0.26 -10.43
C VAL A 42 6.02 -1.04 -11.31
N GLU A 43 6.96 -1.76 -10.71
CA GLU A 43 8.03 -2.44 -11.44
C GLU A 43 7.59 -3.79 -12.03
N ASN A 44 6.77 -4.54 -11.29
CA ASN A 44 6.49 -5.94 -11.60
C ASN A 44 5.05 -6.21 -12.02
N ASN A 45 4.15 -5.22 -11.89
CA ASN A 45 2.74 -5.30 -12.29
C ASN A 45 2.02 -6.59 -11.82
N PRO A 46 2.18 -7.03 -10.55
CA PRO A 46 1.50 -8.22 -10.02
C PRO A 46 -0.04 -8.10 -10.03
N ASP A 47 -0.54 -6.89 -10.18
CA ASP A 47 -1.96 -6.54 -10.18
C ASP A 47 -2.61 -6.61 -11.56
N VAL A 48 -1.87 -6.99 -12.61
CA VAL A 48 -2.41 -7.26 -13.94
C VAL A 48 -2.70 -8.76 -14.14
N CYS A 49 -3.34 -9.12 -15.26
CA CYS A 49 -3.59 -10.53 -15.63
C CYS A 49 -4.34 -11.33 -14.54
N GLY A 50 -5.42 -10.75 -14.00
CA GLY A 50 -6.29 -11.41 -13.01
C GLY A 50 -5.89 -11.20 -11.54
N GLY A 51 -4.88 -10.38 -11.27
CA GLY A 51 -4.64 -9.80 -9.95
C GLY A 51 -5.41 -8.48 -9.76
N ASN A 52 -5.29 -7.92 -8.56
CA ASN A 52 -5.65 -6.53 -8.24
C ASN A 52 -4.51 -5.86 -7.45
N MET A 53 -4.71 -4.60 -7.03
CA MET A 53 -3.68 -3.78 -6.38
C MET A 53 -3.13 -4.33 -5.06
N HIS A 54 -3.76 -5.36 -4.47
CA HIS A 54 -3.27 -6.09 -3.30
C HIS A 54 -2.37 -7.28 -3.65
N SER A 55 -2.03 -7.45 -4.93
CA SER A 55 -1.18 -8.54 -5.40
C SER A 55 0.29 -8.21 -5.17
N TRP A 56 1.06 -9.21 -4.73
CA TRP A 56 2.49 -9.13 -4.50
C TRP A 56 3.20 -10.07 -5.46
N SER A 57 4.20 -9.56 -6.17
CA SER A 57 4.94 -10.32 -7.17
C SER A 57 5.87 -11.38 -6.54
N ASN A 58 6.49 -12.21 -7.37
CA ASN A 58 7.52 -13.16 -6.95
C ASN A 58 8.95 -12.58 -7.01
N LYS A 59 9.10 -11.26 -7.07
CA LYS A 59 10.41 -10.58 -7.23
C LYS A 59 11.04 -10.16 -5.91
N GLY A 60 10.38 -10.40 -4.78
CA GLY A 60 10.89 -10.12 -3.44
C GLY A 60 11.16 -11.36 -2.59
N LYS A 61 11.51 -11.11 -1.32
CA LYS A 61 11.72 -12.16 -0.30
C LYS A 61 10.45 -12.58 0.44
N TRP A 62 9.31 -12.01 0.05
CA TRP A 62 7.98 -12.34 0.57
C TRP A 62 7.36 -13.50 -0.22
N LYS A 63 6.28 -14.07 0.32
CA LYS A 63 5.47 -15.05 -0.42
C LYS A 63 4.65 -14.32 -1.49
N PRO A 64 4.73 -14.69 -2.78
CA PRO A 64 3.93 -14.03 -3.81
C PRO A 64 2.44 -14.27 -3.60
N VAL A 65 1.63 -13.29 -3.99
CA VAL A 65 0.16 -13.34 -3.88
C VAL A 65 -0.44 -12.76 -5.14
N ARG A 66 -1.21 -13.57 -5.87
CA ARG A 66 -2.17 -13.04 -6.84
C ARG A 66 -3.48 -12.82 -6.10
N TYR A 67 -3.80 -11.57 -5.78
CA TYR A 67 -4.99 -11.26 -5.03
C TYR A 67 -6.20 -11.17 -5.97
N THR A 68 -7.18 -12.04 -5.75
CA THR A 68 -8.41 -12.18 -6.54
C THR A 68 -9.59 -11.55 -5.80
N SER A 69 -10.65 -11.20 -6.54
CA SER A 69 -11.84 -10.51 -6.01
C SER A 69 -12.64 -11.33 -4.98
N ASP A 70 -12.40 -12.63 -4.91
CA ASP A 70 -13.00 -13.53 -3.93
C ASP A 70 -12.32 -13.49 -2.54
N HIS A 71 -11.28 -12.68 -2.39
CA HIS A 71 -10.52 -12.51 -1.16
C HIS A 71 -9.92 -13.81 -0.57
N GLN A 72 -9.84 -14.89 -1.35
CA GLN A 72 -9.35 -16.19 -0.87
C GLN A 72 -7.93 -16.11 -0.30
N HIS A 73 -7.13 -15.15 -0.75
CA HIS A 73 -5.73 -14.95 -0.36
C HIS A 73 -5.52 -13.80 0.65
N ALA A 74 -6.57 -13.35 1.35
CA ALA A 74 -6.49 -12.24 2.31
C ALA A 74 -5.38 -12.42 3.37
N GLN A 75 -5.23 -13.63 3.91
CA GLN A 75 -4.20 -13.98 4.88
C GLN A 75 -2.77 -13.72 4.37
N LEU A 76 -2.51 -13.97 3.09
CA LEU A 76 -1.19 -13.78 2.51
C LEU A 76 -0.86 -12.31 2.24
N MET A 77 -1.87 -11.45 2.11
CA MET A 77 -1.68 -9.98 2.09
C MET A 77 -1.43 -9.49 3.51
N TRP A 78 -2.21 -9.97 4.49
CA TRP A 78 -2.09 -9.54 5.88
C TRP A 78 -0.76 -9.93 6.55
N SER A 79 -0.13 -11.02 6.11
CA SER A 79 1.17 -11.46 6.61
C SER A 79 2.34 -10.60 6.13
N LYS A 80 2.16 -9.72 5.14
CA LYS A 80 3.26 -9.01 4.47
C LYS A 80 4.15 -8.16 5.37
N PRO A 81 3.63 -7.45 6.39
CA PRO A 81 4.50 -6.76 7.34
C PRO A 81 5.46 -7.69 8.08
N SER A 82 5.03 -8.89 8.43
CA SER A 82 5.87 -9.89 9.11
C SER A 82 6.87 -10.57 8.19
N GLU A 83 6.60 -10.57 6.88
CA GLU A 83 7.51 -11.13 5.86
C GLU A 83 8.59 -10.13 5.44
N THR A 84 8.29 -8.83 5.48
CA THR A 84 9.16 -7.77 4.94
C THR A 84 9.78 -6.88 6.01
N SER A 85 9.31 -6.91 7.25
CA SER A 85 9.79 -6.06 8.34
C SER A 85 9.78 -6.78 9.70
N ASN A 86 10.25 -6.11 10.76
CA ASN A 86 10.17 -6.62 12.13
C ASN A 86 8.78 -6.44 12.77
N TYR A 87 7.77 -6.00 12.02
CA TYR A 87 6.40 -5.85 12.50
C TYR A 87 5.70 -7.20 12.58
N LYS A 88 5.35 -7.63 13.80
CA LYS A 88 4.83 -8.99 14.07
C LYS A 88 3.33 -9.17 13.89
N PHE A 89 2.60 -8.07 13.68
CA PHE A 89 1.15 -8.09 13.56
C PHE A 89 0.73 -8.04 12.09
N HIS A 90 -0.55 -8.33 11.84
CA HIS A 90 -1.13 -8.21 10.51
C HIS A 90 -1.12 -6.76 10.02
N GLY A 91 -0.90 -6.59 8.72
CA GLY A 91 -1.11 -5.32 8.02
C GLY A 91 -2.40 -5.37 7.24
N PHE A 92 -3.14 -4.27 7.24
CA PHE A 92 -4.28 -4.10 6.35
C PHE A 92 -3.95 -3.06 5.30
N GLU A 93 -4.35 -3.32 4.07
CA GLU A 93 -4.02 -2.47 2.93
C GLU A 93 -5.30 -1.84 2.37
N ILE A 94 -5.23 -0.55 2.09
CA ILE A 94 -6.21 0.19 1.31
C ILE A 94 -5.48 0.66 0.06
N SER A 95 -6.01 0.31 -1.12
CA SER A 95 -5.44 0.71 -2.41
C SER A 95 -6.41 1.61 -3.15
N SER A 96 -5.95 2.78 -3.61
CA SER A 96 -6.68 3.63 -4.56
C SER A 96 -5.95 3.65 -5.90
N GLY A 97 -6.71 3.69 -6.99
CA GLY A 97 -6.16 3.71 -8.33
C GLY A 97 -7.09 4.42 -9.31
N HIS A 98 -6.51 5.01 -10.34
CA HIS A 98 -7.26 5.65 -11.42
C HIS A 98 -7.30 4.72 -12.65
N SER A 99 -8.45 4.67 -13.33
CA SER A 99 -8.61 3.91 -14.57
C SER A 99 -8.09 4.71 -15.78
N GLY A 100 -7.04 4.21 -16.46
CA GLY A 100 -6.49 4.79 -17.69
C GLY A 100 -5.12 4.20 -18.08
N SER A 101 -4.74 4.24 -19.36
CA SER A 101 -3.50 3.63 -19.92
C SER A 101 -2.17 4.28 -19.50
N LEU A 102 -2.13 5.13 -18.47
CA LEU A 102 -0.96 5.96 -18.13
C LEU A 102 -0.30 5.61 -16.79
N ARG A 103 -0.41 4.35 -16.33
CA ARG A 103 0.16 3.87 -15.05
C ARG A 103 1.64 4.16 -14.83
N LYS A 104 2.44 4.32 -15.89
CA LYS A 104 3.89 4.56 -15.80
C LYS A 104 4.29 6.05 -15.82
N THR A 105 3.36 6.95 -16.16
CA THR A 105 3.66 8.38 -16.36
C THR A 105 2.90 9.31 -15.43
N THR A 106 1.91 8.79 -14.68
CA THR A 106 1.14 9.60 -13.72
C THR A 106 1.80 9.56 -12.35
N THR A 107 2.40 10.68 -11.95
CA THR A 107 2.75 10.93 -10.54
C THR A 107 1.49 11.42 -9.83
N VAL A 108 1.01 10.65 -8.85
CA VAL A 108 -0.06 11.10 -7.94
C VAL A 108 0.60 11.69 -6.70
N ASN A 109 0.36 12.96 -6.43
CA ASN A 109 0.88 13.61 -5.22
C ASN A 109 0.01 13.25 -3.99
N PRO A 110 0.54 13.44 -2.76
CA PRO A 110 -0.17 13.08 -1.53
C PRO A 110 -1.60 13.66 -1.40
N THR A 111 -1.83 14.85 -1.93
CA THR A 111 -3.14 15.52 -1.86
C THR A 111 -4.14 14.91 -2.85
N GLU A 112 -3.68 14.55 -4.06
CA GLU A 112 -4.50 13.87 -5.06
C GLU A 112 -4.92 12.48 -4.58
N ALA A 113 -4.01 11.75 -3.94
CA ALA A 113 -4.29 10.43 -3.37
C ALA A 113 -5.34 10.46 -2.25
N LEU A 114 -5.46 11.58 -1.52
CA LEU A 114 -6.47 11.74 -0.46
C LEU A 114 -7.88 11.97 -1.04
N ASN A 115 -7.98 12.49 -2.27
CA ASN A 115 -9.25 12.86 -2.90
C ASN A 115 -9.77 11.82 -3.92
N SER A 116 -9.04 10.71 -4.12
CA SER A 116 -9.39 9.61 -5.02
C SER A 116 -10.22 8.54 -4.33
#